data_AF-A0A6P9AQU4-F1
#
_entry.id   AF-A0A6P9AQU4-F1
#
_cell.length_a   1.000
_cell.length_b   1.000
_cell.length_c   1.000
_cell.angle_alpha   90.00
_cell.angle_beta   90.00
_cell.angle_gamma   90.00
#
_symmetry.space_group_name_H-M   'P 1'
#
loop_
_entity.id
_entity.type
_entity.pdbx_description
1 polymer ?
#
loop_
_entity_poly.entity_id
_entity_poly.type
_entity_poly.pdbx_seq_one_letter_code
_entity_poly.pdbx_strand_id
1 'polypeptide(L)'
;MKFTIQEKAIVWPTSFNQVQPLSVCNDHCLSGQRKTVKEGKLFCCYGCLPCAEEKISAQEDADDCVPCPRDQYANFHQNACIVKEISFLSYQDILGITSLVFAFFFAFMTVLVLAIFIKHNDTPI
;
A
#
# COMPACT_ATOMS: atom_id res chain seq x y z
N MET A 1 -14.12 37.05 15.89
CA MET A 1 -13.59 37.09 17.27
C MET A 1 -12.17 36.56 17.22
N LYS A 2 -11.19 37.32 17.75
CA LYS A 2 -9.78 36.91 17.77
C LYS A 2 -9.41 36.68 19.23
N PHE A 3 -9.19 35.42 19.58
CA PHE A 3 -8.71 35.05 20.91
C PHE A 3 -7.18 35.21 20.92
N THR A 4 -6.63 35.85 21.94
CA THR A 4 -5.19 36.13 22.04
C THR A 4 -4.74 35.86 23.46
N ILE A 5 -3.81 34.93 23.61
CA ILE A 5 -3.19 34.57 24.88
C ILE A 5 -1.76 35.13 24.89
N GLN A 6 -1.32 35.65 26.03
CA GLN A 6 0.07 36.04 26.26
C GLN A 6 0.81 34.90 26.96
N GLU A 7 1.47 34.02 26.20
CA GLU A 7 2.13 32.83 26.75
C GLU A 7 3.16 33.14 27.85
N LYS A 8 3.87 34.26 27.72
CA LYS A 8 4.89 34.70 28.69
C LYS A 8 4.32 35.14 30.06
N ALA A 9 3.02 35.41 30.14
CA ALA A 9 2.34 35.76 31.38
C ALA A 9 1.80 34.52 32.12
N ILE A 10 1.86 33.34 31.50
CA ILE A 10 1.39 32.09 32.11
C ILE A 10 2.48 31.58 33.04
N VAL A 11 2.11 31.30 34.29
CA VAL A 11 2.99 30.69 35.29
C VAL A 11 2.49 29.27 35.55
N TRP A 12 3.33 28.29 35.29
CA TRP A 12 3.00 26.89 35.54
C TRP A 12 3.41 26.48 36.96
N PRO A 13 2.80 25.44 37.55
CA PRO A 13 3.25 24.95 38.85
C PRO A 13 4.70 24.46 38.82
N THR A 14 5.44 24.69 39.90
CA THR A 14 6.85 24.23 40.04
C THR A 14 7.01 22.72 39.92
N SER A 15 5.97 21.95 40.27
CA SER A 15 5.92 20.50 40.08
C SER A 15 6.08 20.05 38.62
N PHE A 16 5.80 20.94 37.67
CA PHE A 16 5.97 20.69 36.23
C PHE A 16 7.15 21.47 35.64
N ASN A 17 8.17 21.82 36.44
CA ASN A 17 9.37 22.53 35.97
C ASN A 17 9.08 23.83 35.19
N GLN A 18 7.99 24.53 35.52
CA GLN A 18 7.53 25.72 34.79
C GLN A 18 7.23 25.49 33.30
N VAL A 19 6.97 24.24 32.87
CA VAL A 19 6.53 23.90 31.50
C VAL A 19 5.05 23.54 31.48
N GLN A 20 4.42 23.75 30.31
CA GLN A 20 3.02 23.41 30.09
C GLN A 20 2.81 21.90 30.27
N PRO A 21 1.95 21.48 31.22
CA PRO A 21 1.65 20.07 31.39
C PRO A 21 0.75 19.57 30.26
N LEU A 22 1.05 18.39 29.74
CA LEU A 22 0.16 17.65 28.84
C LEU A 22 -0.97 17.03 29.66
N SER A 23 -2.21 17.44 29.39
CA SER A 23 -3.41 16.95 30.06
C SER A 23 -4.12 15.90 29.19
N VAL A 24 -3.43 14.79 28.92
CA VAL A 24 -3.96 13.66 28.15
C VAL A 24 -4.20 12.46 29.07
N CYS A 25 -5.23 11.66 28.78
CA CYS A 25 -5.56 10.49 29.60
C CYS A 25 -4.54 9.34 29.43
N ASN A 26 -4.01 9.21 28.23
CA ASN A 26 -3.04 8.21 27.84
C ASN A 26 -2.27 8.70 26.61
N ASP A 27 -1.13 8.08 26.35
CA ASP A 27 -0.26 8.46 25.24
C ASP A 27 -0.95 8.25 23.88
N HIS A 28 -0.50 9.03 22.90
CA HIS A 28 -0.97 8.96 21.51
C HIS A 28 -0.57 7.63 20.86
N CYS A 29 -1.42 7.14 19.95
CA CYS A 29 -1.10 5.94 19.17
C CYS A 29 -0.01 6.23 18.13
N LEU A 30 0.88 5.27 17.89
CA LEU A 30 1.92 5.41 16.87
C LEU A 30 1.37 5.11 15.47
N SER A 31 2.10 5.51 14.43
CA SER A 31 1.81 5.07 13.06
C SER A 31 1.79 3.53 12.98
N GLY A 32 0.85 3.00 12.20
CA GLY A 32 0.54 1.57 12.15
C GLY A 32 -0.50 1.11 13.18
N GLN A 33 -0.95 2.01 14.06
CA GLN A 33 -1.99 1.73 15.04
C GLN A 33 -3.21 2.65 14.83
N ARG A 34 -4.36 2.18 15.32
CA ARG A 34 -5.60 2.95 15.42
C ARG A 34 -6.10 2.99 16.85
N LYS A 35 -6.91 4.00 17.15
CA LYS A 35 -7.63 4.10 18.42
C LYS A 35 -8.67 2.99 18.54
N THR A 36 -8.85 2.52 19.76
CA THR A 36 -9.94 1.63 20.13
C THR A 36 -10.63 2.13 21.40
N VAL A 37 -11.93 1.90 21.49
CA VAL A 37 -12.72 2.26 22.67
C VAL A 37 -12.29 1.38 23.84
N LYS A 38 -11.99 1.99 24.99
CA LYS A 38 -11.81 1.27 26.25
C LYS A 38 -13.12 1.30 27.03
N GLU A 39 -13.78 0.15 27.13
CA GLU A 39 -15.00 0.01 27.93
C GLU A 39 -14.75 0.44 29.38
N GLY A 40 -15.72 1.15 29.96
CA GLY A 40 -15.64 1.65 31.34
C GLY A 40 -14.73 2.87 31.56
N LYS A 41 -14.10 3.43 30.51
CA LYS A 41 -13.32 4.69 30.59
C LYS A 41 -14.05 5.87 29.95
N LEU A 42 -13.58 7.08 30.25
CA LEU A 42 -14.02 8.33 29.62
C LEU A 42 -13.74 8.32 28.11
N PHE A 43 -14.51 9.09 27.34
CA PHE A 43 -14.39 9.15 25.88
C PHE A 43 -13.00 9.59 25.37
N CYS A 44 -12.27 10.40 26.15
CA CYS A 44 -10.92 10.84 25.82
C CYS A 44 -9.85 9.77 26.06
N CYS A 45 -10.20 8.66 26.73
CA CYS A 45 -9.29 7.58 27.08
C CYS A 45 -9.50 6.38 26.16
N TYR A 46 -8.65 6.24 25.16
CA TYR A 46 -8.66 5.11 24.21
C TYR A 46 -7.52 4.11 24.45
N GLY A 47 -7.57 2.99 23.73
CA GLY A 47 -6.44 2.09 23.53
C GLY A 47 -5.86 2.24 22.13
N CYS A 48 -4.71 1.63 21.90
CA CYS A 48 -4.08 1.54 20.58
C CYS A 48 -4.04 0.08 20.15
N LEU A 49 -4.50 -0.19 18.93
CA LEU A 49 -4.45 -1.51 18.32
C LEU A 49 -3.76 -1.43 16.95
N PRO A 50 -2.96 -2.43 16.56
CA PRO A 50 -2.37 -2.48 15.23
C PRO A 50 -3.45 -2.53 14.15
N CYS A 51 -3.12 -2.01 12.97
CA CYS A 51 -3.97 -2.13 11.80
C CYS A 51 -4.08 -3.59 11.34
N ALA A 52 -5.10 -3.87 10.51
CA ALA A 52 -5.18 -5.14 9.81
C ALA A 52 -4.14 -5.21 8.67
N GLU A 53 -3.76 -6.41 8.24
CA GLU A 53 -2.67 -6.64 7.26
C GLU A 53 -2.82 -5.88 5.92
N GLU A 54 -4.03 -5.50 5.52
CA GLU A 54 -4.28 -4.78 4.25
C GLU A 54 -4.49 -3.27 4.43
N LYS A 55 -4.43 -2.78 5.67
CA LYS A 55 -4.70 -1.39 6.02
C LYS A 55 -3.49 -0.75 6.69
N ILE A 56 -3.41 0.57 6.57
CA ILE A 56 -2.34 1.36 7.16
C ILE A 56 -2.86 2.52 8.01
N SER A 57 -2.01 3.01 8.90
CA SER A 57 -2.17 4.27 9.61
C SER A 57 -0.85 5.06 9.49
N ALA A 58 -0.81 6.06 8.61
CA ALA A 58 0.41 6.83 8.37
C ALA A 58 0.66 7.88 9.48
N GLN A 59 -0.42 8.44 10.03
CA GLN A 59 -0.36 9.49 11.04
C GLN A 59 -0.42 8.90 12.46
N GLU A 60 0.27 9.56 13.39
CA GLU A 60 0.07 9.29 14.81
C GLU A 60 -1.36 9.63 15.24
N ASP A 61 -1.85 8.89 16.22
CA ASP A 61 -3.14 9.10 16.86
C ASP A 61 -4.34 9.02 15.92
N ALA A 62 -4.25 8.20 14.88
CA ALA A 62 -5.34 7.98 13.92
C ALA A 62 -6.54 7.26 14.56
N ASP A 63 -7.75 7.71 14.22
CA ASP A 63 -8.99 7.11 14.73
C ASP A 63 -9.26 5.74 14.08
N ASP A 64 -8.94 5.56 12.80
CA ASP A 64 -9.08 4.29 12.08
C ASP A 64 -8.01 4.10 11.00
N CYS A 65 -7.83 2.87 10.54
CA CYS A 65 -6.88 2.52 9.48
C CYS A 65 -7.52 2.60 8.10
N VAL A 66 -6.76 3.07 7.11
CA VAL A 66 -7.19 3.20 5.72
C VAL A 66 -6.64 2.07 4.84
N PRO A 67 -7.41 1.55 3.87
CA PRO A 67 -6.89 0.54 2.93
C PRO A 67 -5.88 1.14 1.96
N CYS A 68 -4.90 0.34 1.52
CA CYS A 68 -4.00 0.73 0.44
C CYS A 68 -4.71 0.73 -0.94
N PRO A 69 -4.23 1.52 -1.90
CA PRO A 69 -4.65 1.43 -3.30
C PRO A 69 -4.41 0.03 -3.89
N ARG A 70 -5.15 -0.36 -4.93
CA ARG A 70 -5.11 -1.73 -5.50
C ARG A 70 -3.71 -2.20 -5.92
N ASP A 71 -2.90 -1.28 -6.45
CA ASP A 71 -1.56 -1.56 -6.95
C ASP A 71 -0.50 -1.56 -5.84
N GLN A 72 -0.93 -1.43 -4.58
CA GLN A 72 -0.06 -1.35 -3.41
C GLN A 72 -0.52 -2.34 -2.34
N TYR A 73 0.37 -2.66 -1.41
CA TYR A 73 0.11 -3.47 -0.23
C TYR A 73 0.69 -2.80 1.01
N ALA A 74 0.10 -3.03 2.18
CA ALA A 74 0.62 -2.46 3.42
C ALA A 74 1.99 -3.08 3.77
N ASN A 75 2.90 -2.27 4.30
CA ASN A 75 4.16 -2.79 4.81
C ASN A 75 3.98 -3.55 6.14
N PHE A 76 5.03 -4.24 6.59
CA PHE A 76 5.01 -5.01 7.84
C PHE A 76 4.61 -4.17 9.07
N HIS A 77 5.02 -2.90 9.12
CA HIS A 77 4.67 -1.98 10.20
C HIS A 77 3.32 -1.27 10.01
N GLN A 78 2.60 -1.56 8.92
CA GLN A 78 1.29 -0.99 8.58
C GLN A 78 1.26 0.55 8.62
N ASN A 79 2.40 1.20 8.39
CA ASN A 79 2.52 2.65 8.40
C ASN A 79 2.67 3.25 6.99
N ALA A 80 2.92 2.41 5.98
CA ALA A 80 3.08 2.83 4.60
C ALA A 80 2.56 1.79 3.61
N CYS A 81 2.10 2.26 2.44
CA CYS A 81 1.77 1.40 1.32
C CYS A 81 2.98 1.24 0.40
N ILE A 82 3.31 0.01 0.03
CA ILE A 82 4.39 -0.38 -0.87
C ILE A 82 3.80 -0.82 -2.20
N VAL A 83 4.40 -0.39 -3.31
CA VAL A 83 3.96 -0.78 -4.66
C VAL A 83 4.16 -2.28 -4.87
N LYS A 84 3.14 -2.96 -5.40
CA LYS A 84 3.26 -4.36 -5.82
C LYS A 84 4.20 -4.42 -7.01
N GLU A 85 5.22 -5.27 -6.94
CA GLU A 85 6.00 -5.56 -8.13
C GLU A 85 5.12 -6.30 -9.13
N ILE A 86 4.93 -5.67 -10.29
CA ILE A 86 4.15 -6.25 -11.37
C ILE A 86 5.06 -7.27 -12.04
N SER A 87 4.79 -8.56 -11.84
CA SER A 87 5.41 -9.62 -12.65
C SER A 87 4.84 -9.53 -14.06
N PHE A 88 5.51 -8.81 -14.94
CA PHE A 88 5.23 -8.88 -16.38
C PHE A 88 5.89 -10.13 -16.94
N LEU A 89 5.22 -10.80 -17.90
CA LEU A 89 5.85 -11.88 -18.66
C LEU A 89 6.87 -11.23 -19.60
N SER A 90 8.11 -11.11 -19.15
CA SER A 90 9.19 -10.51 -19.92
C SER A 90 9.53 -11.38 -21.11
N TYR A 91 9.92 -10.77 -22.23
CA TYR A 91 10.51 -11.50 -23.37
C TYR A 91 11.80 -12.24 -22.98
N GLN A 92 12.45 -11.82 -21.89
CA GLN A 92 13.61 -12.49 -21.31
C GLN A 92 13.24 -13.61 -20.33
N ASP A 93 11.98 -13.75 -19.94
CA ASP A 93 11.54 -14.86 -19.11
C ASP A 93 11.41 -16.12 -19.97
N ILE A 94 11.62 -17.29 -19.36
CA ILE A 94 11.55 -18.59 -20.04
C ILE A 94 10.20 -18.76 -20.75
N LEU A 95 9.11 -18.30 -20.13
CA LEU A 95 7.77 -18.31 -20.70
C LEU A 95 7.65 -17.38 -21.92
N GLY A 96 8.30 -16.22 -21.91
CA GLY A 96 8.36 -15.30 -23.05
C GLY A 96 9.15 -15.89 -24.22
N ILE A 97 10.32 -16.46 -23.95
CA ILE A 97 11.19 -17.08 -24.96
C ILE A 97 10.50 -18.26 -25.63
N THR A 98 9.91 -19.17 -24.84
CA THR A 98 9.19 -20.34 -25.37
C THR A 98 8.04 -19.93 -26.28
N SER A 99 7.27 -18.92 -25.88
CA SER A 99 6.17 -18.38 -26.69
C SER A 99 6.67 -17.81 -28.04
N LEU A 100 7.80 -17.10 -28.03
CA LEU A 100 8.42 -16.54 -29.23
C LEU A 100 8.84 -17.64 -30.22
N VAL A 101 9.48 -18.70 -29.71
CA VAL A 101 9.94 -19.84 -30.52
C VAL A 101 8.75 -20.54 -31.18
N PHE A 102 7.66 -20.77 -30.44
CA PHE A 102 6.44 -21.36 -31.01
C PHE A 102 5.83 -20.47 -32.09
N ALA A 103 5.75 -19.16 -31.87
CA ALA A 103 5.23 -18.22 -32.85
C ALA A 103 6.03 -18.26 -34.17
N PHE A 104 7.36 -18.25 -34.09
CA PHE A 104 8.22 -18.38 -35.28
C PHE A 104 8.07 -19.73 -35.98
N PHE A 105 7.97 -20.81 -35.21
CA PHE A 105 7.77 -22.15 -35.76
C PHE A 105 6.45 -22.25 -36.54
N PHE A 106 5.34 -21.75 -35.99
CA PHE A 106 4.05 -21.75 -36.67
C PHE A 106 4.04 -20.85 -37.91
N ALA A 107 4.68 -19.68 -37.84
CA ALA A 107 4.85 -18.80 -39.00
C ALA A 107 5.65 -19.47 -40.13
N PHE A 108 6.72 -20.20 -39.78
CA PHE A 108 7.51 -20.93 -40.75
C PHE A 108 6.71 -22.06 -41.41
N MET A 109 5.98 -22.85 -40.62
CA MET A 109 5.14 -23.95 -41.14
C MET A 109 4.04 -23.43 -42.09
N THR A 110 3.42 -22.30 -41.76
CA THR A 110 2.39 -21.69 -42.64
C THR A 110 2.99 -21.20 -43.96
N VAL A 111 4.18 -20.59 -43.96
CA VAL A 111 4.88 -20.21 -45.18
C VAL A 111 5.23 -21.43 -46.04
N LEU A 112 5.69 -22.53 -45.42
CA LEU A 112 5.99 -23.76 -46.14
C LEU A 112 4.75 -24.35 -46.81
N VAL A 113 3.63 -24.45 -46.08
CA VAL A 113 2.36 -24.94 -46.63
C VAL A 113 1.91 -24.07 -47.80
N LEU A 114 1.95 -22.74 -47.63
CA LEU A 114 1.59 -21.80 -48.69
C LEU A 114 2.47 -21.95 -49.93
N ALA A 115 3.79 -22.13 -49.75
CA ALA A 115 4.72 -22.33 -50.84
C ALA A 115 4.44 -23.65 -51.61
N ILE A 116 4.06 -24.72 -50.89
CA ILE A 116 3.67 -25.99 -51.52
C ILE A 116 2.42 -25.79 -52.39
N PHE A 117 1.39 -25.13 -51.86
CA PHE A 117 0.16 -24.81 -52.61
C PHE A 117 0.45 -23.99 -53.87
N ILE A 118 1.25 -22.93 -53.77
CA ILE A 118 1.61 -22.10 -54.93
C ILE A 118 2.40 -22.91 -55.97
N LYS A 119 3.28 -23.82 -55.54
CA LYS A 119 4.10 -24.62 -56.46
C LYS A 119 3.31 -25.72 -57.17
N HIS A 120 2.29 -26.28 -56.52
CA HIS A 120 1.47 -27.38 -57.06
C HIS A 120 0.10 -26.88 -57.57
N ASN A 121 0.01 -25.60 -57.91
CA ASN A 121 -1.23 -24.94 -58.36
C ASN A 121 -1.78 -25.50 -59.70
N ASP A 122 -0.99 -26.30 -60.41
CA ASP A 122 -1.37 -26.97 -61.68
C ASP A 122 -1.77 -28.45 -61.50
N THR A 123 -1.71 -29.02 -60.28
CA THR A 123 -2.19 -30.38 -60.04
C THR A 123 -3.66 -30.37 -59.63
N PRO A 124 -4.54 -31.18 -60.27
CA PRO A 124 -6.00 -31.13 -60.10
C PRO A 124 -6.47 -31.82 -58.80
N ILE A 125 -6.00 -31.33 -57.65
CA ILE A 125 -6.50 -31.63 -56.32
C ILE A 125 -6.87 -30.30 -55.65
#